data_AF-A0A531KKI1-F1
#
_entry.id   AF-A0A531KKI1-F1
#
_cell.length_a   1.000
_cell.length_b   1.000
_cell.length_c   1.000
_cell.angle_alpha   90.00
_cell.angle_beta   90.00
_cell.angle_gamma   90.00
#
_symmetry.space_group_name_H-M   'P 1'
#
loop_
_entity.id
_entity.type
_entity.pdbx_description
1 polymer ?
#
loop_
_entity_poly.entity_id
_entity_poly.type
_entity_poly.pdbx_seq_one_letter_code
_entity_poly.pdbx_strand_id
1 'polypeptide(L)'
;MTLDAFLALLVYAFVTSITPGPNNFMLLASGVNFGFAKTIPHMLGISIGFLVLLLAVGFGLGAVLTAFPVLHTALKVAGGVYLLYLAWKIARSRSLSGKGEAKARPMRFIDAAAFQWVNPK
;
A
#
# COMPACT_ATOMS: atom_id res chain seq x y z
N MET A 1 0.95 22.95 15.06
CA MET A 1 2.17 22.20 14.68
C MET A 1 3.34 23.17 14.68
N THR A 2 4.50 22.79 15.23
CA THR A 2 5.72 23.60 15.11
C THR A 2 6.27 23.50 13.68
N LEU A 3 7.06 24.48 13.24
CA LEU A 3 7.67 24.49 11.90
C LEU A 3 8.51 23.23 11.68
N ASP A 4 9.27 22.81 12.70
CA ASP A 4 10.10 21.60 12.65
C ASP A 4 9.28 20.33 12.42
N ALA A 5 8.12 20.20 13.08
CA ALA A 5 7.24 19.05 12.89
C ALA A 5 6.62 19.02 11.49
N PHE A 6 6.29 20.19 10.94
CA PHE A 6 5.79 20.30 9.57
C PHE A 6 6.86 19.91 8.54
N LEU A 7 8.09 20.40 8.70
CA LEU A 7 9.22 20.04 7.84
C LEU A 7 9.55 18.55 7.93
N ALA A 8 9.55 17.97 9.14
CA ALA A 8 9.73 16.53 9.34
C ALA A 8 8.64 15.70 8.63
N LEU A 9 7.38 16.13 8.74
CA LEU A 9 6.26 15.49 8.04
C LEU A 9 6.42 15.56 6.52
N LEU A 10 6.84 16.71 5.98
CA LEU A 10 7.08 16.88 4.55
C LEU A 10 8.17 15.93 4.03
N VAL A 11 9.31 15.86 4.73
CA VAL A 11 10.42 14.96 4.37
C VAL A 11 9.95 13.51 4.44
N TYR A 12 9.24 13.12 5.50
CA TYR A 12 8.67 11.78 5.64
C TYR A 12 7.70 11.44 4.50
N ALA A 13 6.77 12.34 4.18
CA ALA A 13 5.80 12.15 3.11
C ALA A 13 6.49 12.01 1.74
N PHE A 14 7.53 12.80 1.48
CA PHE A 14 8.30 12.73 0.24
C PHE A 14 9.02 11.39 0.08
N VAL A 15 9.80 10.99 1.09
CA VAL A 15 10.58 9.74 1.08
C VAL A 15 9.65 8.53 0.93
N THR A 16 8.58 8.47 1.72
CA THR A 16 7.62 7.35 1.67
C THR A 16 6.77 7.32 0.40
N SER A 17 6.57 8.47 -0.26
CA SER A 17 5.85 8.53 -1.54
C SER A 17 6.71 8.03 -2.71
N ILE A 18 8.00 8.37 -2.73
CA ILE A 18 8.92 8.00 -3.81
C ILE A 18 9.44 6.56 -3.68
N THR A 19 9.45 6.00 -2.47
CA THR A 19 9.94 4.64 -2.24
C THR A 19 9.17 3.62 -3.10
N PRO A 20 9.86 2.75 -3.86
CA PRO A 20 9.20 1.73 -4.67
C PRO A 20 8.38 0.79 -3.77
N GLY A 21 7.07 0.73 -4.00
CA GLY A 21 6.15 -0.12 -3.25
C GLY A 21 5.01 -0.64 -4.14
N PRO A 22 4.17 -1.55 -3.64
CA PRO A 22 3.13 -2.19 -4.43
C PRO A 22 2.23 -1.20 -5.17
N ASN A 23 1.71 -0.17 -4.48
CA ASN A 23 0.88 0.87 -5.10
C ASN A 23 1.59 1.61 -6.25
N ASN A 24 2.86 1.98 -6.07
CA ASN A 24 3.63 2.72 -7.09
C ASN A 24 3.86 1.84 -8.33
N PHE A 25 4.21 0.56 -8.14
CA PHE A 25 4.35 -0.39 -9.24
C PHE A 25 3.01 -0.69 -9.94
N MET A 26 1.93 -0.82 -9.17
CA MET A 26 0.60 -1.09 -9.71
C MET A 26 0.06 0.11 -10.50
N LEU A 27 0.32 1.35 -10.06
CA LEU A 27 -0.01 2.56 -10.81
C LEU A 27 0.83 2.68 -12.09
N LEU A 28 2.14 2.40 -12.01
CA LEU A 28 3.01 2.36 -13.19
C LEU A 28 2.50 1.32 -14.20
N ALA A 29 2.24 0.09 -13.76
CA ALA A 29 1.70 -0.97 -14.61
C ALA A 29 0.33 -0.58 -15.19
N SER A 30 -0.56 0.03 -14.40
CA SER A 30 -1.86 0.49 -14.87
C SER A 30 -1.73 1.61 -15.91
N GLY A 31 -0.84 2.58 -15.69
CA GLY A 31 -0.59 3.67 -16.62
C GLY A 31 0.00 3.20 -17.94
N VAL A 32 0.97 2.27 -17.90
CA VAL A 32 1.60 1.68 -19.09
C VAL A 32 0.62 0.81 -19.88
N ASN A 33 -0.19 -0.02 -19.20
CA ASN A 33 -1.07 -0.99 -19.88
C ASN A 33 -2.45 -0.41 -20.28
N PHE A 34 -2.96 0.59 -19.57
CA PHE A 34 -4.34 1.10 -19.76
C PHE A 34 -4.43 2.60 -19.99
N GLY A 35 -3.33 3.34 -19.87
CA GLY A 35 -3.27 4.79 -20.00
C GLY A 35 -3.68 5.55 -18.73
N PHE A 36 -3.41 6.86 -18.73
CA PHE A 36 -3.64 7.74 -17.58
C PHE A 36 -5.12 7.81 -17.18
N ALA A 37 -6.02 8.05 -18.14
CA ALA A 37 -7.45 8.23 -17.88
C ALA A 37 -8.09 7.02 -17.18
N LYS A 38 -7.73 5.80 -17.59
CA LYS A 38 -8.23 4.56 -16.97
C LYS A 38 -7.56 4.24 -15.63
N THR A 39 -6.49 4.94 -15.28
CA THR A 39 -5.77 4.81 -14.01
C THR A 39 -6.28 5.79 -12.94
N ILE A 40 -7.09 6.80 -13.31
CA ILE A 40 -7.68 7.75 -12.35
C ILE A 40 -8.51 7.05 -11.26
N PRO A 41 -9.42 6.11 -11.57
CA PRO A 41 -10.17 5.40 -10.52
C PRO A 41 -9.28 4.63 -9.55
N HIS A 42 -8.16 4.07 -10.04
CA HIS A 42 -7.17 3.38 -9.23
C HIS A 42 -6.45 4.36 -8.29
N MET A 43 -6.00 5.52 -8.80
CA MET A 43 -5.38 6.58 -7.97
C MET A 43 -6.32 7.05 -6.86
N LEU A 44 -7.58 7.31 -7.19
CA LEU A 44 -8.59 7.71 -6.20
C LEU A 44 -8.86 6.60 -5.17
N GLY A 45 -8.90 5.34 -5.61
CA GLY A 45 -9.07 4.21 -4.71
C GLY A 45 -7.95 4.09 -3.68
N ILE A 46 -6.70 4.29 -4.10
CA ILE A 46 -5.54 4.35 -3.19
C ILE A 46 -5.71 5.49 -2.18
N SER A 47 -5.99 6.70 -2.66
CA SER A 47 -6.10 7.89 -1.80
C SER A 47 -7.23 7.76 -0.77
N ILE A 48 -8.42 7.35 -1.19
CA ILE A 48 -9.57 7.18 -0.30
C ILE A 48 -9.39 5.98 0.62
N GLY A 49 -8.89 4.85 0.12
CA GLY A 49 -8.61 3.68 0.97
C GLY A 49 -7.61 4.00 2.08
N PHE A 50 -6.56 4.76 1.77
CA PHE A 50 -5.57 5.21 2.75
C PHE A 50 -6.15 6.21 3.75
N LEU A 51 -6.98 7.15 3.30
CA LEU A 51 -7.69 8.09 4.18
C LEU A 51 -8.61 7.35 5.16
N VAL A 52 -9.37 6.37 4.70
CA VAL A 52 -10.26 5.57 5.57
C VAL A 52 -9.45 4.78 6.60
N LEU A 53 -8.32 4.20 6.20
CA LEU A 53 -7.41 3.52 7.12
C LEU A 53 -6.86 4.48 8.19
N LEU A 54 -6.40 5.67 7.79
CA LEU A 54 -5.93 6.71 8.71
C LEU A 54 -7.02 7.12 9.71
N LEU A 55 -8.26 7.32 9.23
CA LEU A 55 -9.40 7.62 10.08
C LEU A 55 -9.70 6.47 11.05
N ALA A 56 -9.68 5.22 10.59
CA ALA A 56 -9.89 4.06 11.47
C ALA A 56 -8.84 4.00 12.60
N VAL A 57 -7.57 4.25 12.28
CA VAL A 57 -6.49 4.36 13.27
C VAL A 57 -6.76 5.51 14.24
N GLY A 58 -7.14 6.69 13.73
CA GLY A 58 -7.44 7.88 14.53
C GLY A 58 -8.68 7.75 15.42
N PHE A 59 -9.70 7.00 14.99
CA PHE A 59 -10.92 6.74 15.76
C PHE A 59 -10.77 5.61 16.81
N GLY A 60 -9.57 5.05 16.97
CA GLY A 60 -9.28 4.17 18.11
C GLY A 60 -8.82 2.76 17.75
N LEU A 61 -8.71 2.40 16.46
CA LEU A 61 -8.06 1.14 16.09
C LEU A 61 -6.60 1.11 16.58
N GLY A 62 -5.92 2.26 16.58
CA GLY A 62 -4.59 2.40 17.19
C GLY A 62 -4.59 2.18 18.71
N ALA A 63 -5.65 2.62 19.41
CA ALA A 63 -5.77 2.45 20.86
C ALA A 63 -5.96 0.97 21.25
N VAL A 64 -6.61 0.16 20.41
CA VAL A 64 -6.69 -1.29 20.62
C VAL A 64 -5.31 -1.93 20.54
N LEU A 65 -4.48 -1.52 19.56
CA LEU A 65 -3.13 -2.06 19.41
C LEU A 65 -2.19 -1.64 20.55
N THR A 66 -2.37 -0.44 21.14
CA THR A 66 -1.61 -0.04 22.34
C THR A 66 -2.11 -0.75 23.60
N ALA A 67 -3.40 -1.07 23.69
CA ALA A 67 -3.98 -1.83 24.81
C ALA A 67 -3.55 -3.31 24.83
N PHE A 68 -3.21 -3.90 23.68
CA PHE A 68 -2.73 -5.28 23.56
C PHE A 68 -1.31 -5.34 22.96
N PRO A 69 -0.24 -5.10 23.76
CA PRO A 69 1.14 -5.07 23.28
C PRO A 69 1.63 -6.37 22.63
N VAL A 70 1.10 -7.51 23.08
CA VAL A 70 1.40 -8.83 22.51
C VAL A 70 0.87 -8.93 21.08
N LEU A 71 -0.37 -8.47 20.84
CA LEU A 71 -0.96 -8.44 19.50
C LEU A 71 -0.17 -7.53 18.57
N HIS A 72 0.21 -6.34 19.05
CA HIS A 72 1.01 -5.40 18.28
C HIS A 72 2.39 -5.97 17.90
N THR A 73 3.07 -6.63 18.83
CA THR A 73 4.37 -7.28 18.58
C THR A 73 4.21 -8.46 17.61
N ALA A 74 3.20 -9.30 17.80
CA ALA A 74 2.91 -10.41 16.91
C ALA A 74 2.64 -9.95 15.48
N LEU A 75 1.82 -8.90 15.30
CA LEU A 75 1.55 -8.30 13.99
C LEU A 75 2.81 -7.74 13.33
N LYS A 76 3.67 -7.06 14.10
CA LYS A 76 4.95 -6.54 13.60
C LYS A 76 5.86 -7.67 13.10
N VAL A 77 6.02 -8.72 13.90
CA VAL A 77 6.86 -9.87 13.53
C VAL A 77 6.27 -10.60 12.32
N ALA A 78 4.97 -10.89 12.33
CA ALA A 78 4.29 -11.56 11.22
C ALA A 78 4.37 -10.75 9.92
N GLY A 79 4.17 -9.43 9.99
CA GLY A 79 4.31 -8.52 8.85
C GLY A 79 5.74 -8.49 8.30
N GLY A 80 6.74 -8.42 9.17
CA GLY A 80 8.16 -8.48 8.79
C GLY A 80 8.52 -9.80 8.10
N VAL A 81 8.11 -10.94 8.68
CA VAL A 81 8.31 -12.27 8.09
C VAL A 81 7.61 -12.37 6.72
N TYR A 82 6.39 -11.87 6.60
CA TYR A 82 5.64 -11.87 5.35
C TYR A 82 6.34 -11.02 4.26
N LEU A 83 6.85 -9.85 4.62
CA LEU A 83 7.61 -9.00 3.71
C LEU A 83 8.91 -9.67 3.24
N LEU A 84 9.66 -10.31 4.15
CA LEU A 84 10.86 -11.09 3.79
C LEU A 84 10.51 -12.25 2.85
N TYR A 85 9.41 -12.96 3.12
CA TYR A 85 8.91 -14.01 2.25
C TYR A 85 8.55 -13.46 0.86
N LEU A 86 7.85 -12.33 0.78
CA LEU A 86 7.48 -11.72 -0.49
C LEU A 86 8.71 -11.24 -1.28
N ALA A 87 9.67 -10.62 -0.61
CA ALA A 87 10.95 -10.21 -1.21
C ALA A 87 11.71 -11.41 -1.78
N TRP A 88 11.80 -12.52 -1.02
CA TRP A 88 12.43 -13.75 -1.47
C TRP A 88 11.70 -14.38 -2.68
N LYS A 89 10.37 -14.37 -2.66
CA LYS A 89 9.54 -14.87 -3.77
C LYS A 89 9.76 -14.06 -5.05
N ILE A 90 9.80 -12.73 -4.96
CA ILE A 90 10.07 -11.83 -6.09
C ILE A 90 11.50 -12.06 -6.61
N ALA A 91 12.50 -12.16 -5.73
CA ALA A 91 13.88 -12.42 -6.11
C ALA A 91 14.06 -13.78 -6.83
N ARG A 92 13.26 -14.79 -6.47
CA ARG A 92 13.29 -16.12 -7.10
C ARG A 92 12.40 -16.25 -8.34
N SER A 93 11.45 -15.36 -8.59
CA SER A 93 10.58 -15.47 -9.76
C SER A 93 11.33 -15.02 -11.02
N ARG A 94 11.86 -15.98 -11.79
CA ARG A 94 12.25 -15.75 -13.18
C ARG A 94 10.96 -15.59 -14.00
N SER A 95 10.66 -14.34 -14.35
CA SER A 95 9.54 -13.94 -15.21
C SER A 95 8.15 -14.16 -14.62
N LEU A 96 7.40 -13.06 -14.44
CA LEU A 96 5.95 -13.07 -14.31
C LEU A 96 5.27 -13.36 -15.68
N SER A 97 5.81 -14.29 -16.47
CA SER A 97 5.13 -14.83 -17.66
C SER A 97 4.48 -16.15 -17.27
N GLY A 98 3.33 -16.06 -16.62
CA GLY A 98 2.60 -17.21 -16.09
C GLY A 98 1.09 -17.12 -16.32
N LYS A 99 0.69 -17.50 -17.54
CA LYS A 99 -0.56 -18.19 -17.93
C LYS A 99 -1.89 -17.69 -17.34
N GLY A 100 -2.62 -16.97 -18.17
CA GLY A 100 -4.07 -16.82 -18.08
C GLY A 100 -4.52 -15.62 -18.90
N GLU A 101 -5.15 -15.85 -20.06
CA GLU A 101 -5.83 -14.83 -20.85
C GLU A 101 -7.10 -14.31 -20.14
N ALA A 102 -7.00 -13.96 -18.85
CA ALA A 102 -7.96 -13.04 -18.28
C ALA A 102 -7.68 -11.69 -18.92
N LYS A 103 -8.60 -11.18 -19.75
CA LYS A 103 -8.52 -9.82 -20.32
C LYS A 103 -8.05 -8.87 -19.23
N ALA A 104 -6.81 -8.39 -19.35
CA ALA A 104 -6.24 -7.49 -18.38
C ALA A 104 -7.17 -6.28 -18.29
N ARG A 105 -7.76 -6.07 -17.10
CA ARG A 105 -8.68 -4.96 -16.86
C ARG A 105 -8.00 -3.95 -15.93
N PRO A 106 -8.24 -2.65 -16.12
CA PRO A 106 -7.72 -1.64 -15.22
C PRO A 106 -8.26 -1.91 -13.81
N MET A 107 -7.40 -1.70 -12.80
CA MET A 107 -7.80 -1.84 -11.41
C MET A 107 -8.88 -0.80 -11.08
N ARG A 108 -10.00 -1.25 -10.50
CA ARG A 108 -11.12 -0.37 -10.19
C ARG A 108 -10.88 0.32 -8.85
N PHE A 109 -11.62 1.39 -8.61
CA PHE A 109 -11.60 2.14 -7.35
C PHE A 109 -11.72 1.23 -6.11
N ILE A 110 -12.72 0.33 -6.09
CA ILE A 110 -12.98 -0.53 -4.94
C ILE A 110 -11.83 -1.52 -4.72
N ASP A 111 -11.29 -2.10 -5.80
CA ASP A 111 -10.18 -3.04 -5.73
C ASP A 111 -8.96 -2.34 -5.11
N ALA A 112 -8.66 -1.12 -5.56
CA ALA A 112 -7.55 -0.31 -5.07
C ALA A 112 -7.73 0.17 -3.62
N ALA A 113 -8.96 0.53 -3.23
CA ALA A 113 -9.30 0.93 -1.86
C ALA A 113 -9.19 -0.25 -0.89
N ALA A 114 -9.74 -1.40 -1.25
CA ALA A 114 -9.65 -2.63 -0.45
C ALA A 114 -8.19 -3.10 -0.30
N PHE A 115 -7.39 -2.97 -1.37
CA PHE A 115 -5.97 -3.32 -1.34
C PHE A 115 -5.19 -2.53 -0.26
N GLN A 116 -5.58 -1.30 0.07
CA GLN A 116 -4.88 -0.51 1.10
C GLN A 116 -4.87 -1.15 2.48
N TRP A 117 -5.83 -2.03 2.79
CA TRP A 117 -5.92 -2.72 4.09
C TRP A 117 -4.94 -3.88 4.24
N VAL A 118 -4.48 -4.42 3.12
CA VAL A 118 -3.52 -5.52 3.07
C VAL A 118 -2.17 -5.09 2.52
N ASN A 119 -2.07 -3.85 1.99
CA ASN A 119 -0.85 -3.28 1.47
C ASN A 119 0.11 -3.01 2.62
N PRO A 120 1.23 -3.75 2.73
CA PRO A 120 2.23 -3.47 3.72
C PRO A 120 2.98 -2.21 3.28
N LYS A 121 2.66 -1.08 3.92
CA LYS A 121 3.28 0.22 3.67
C LYS A 121 3.96 0.72 4.94
#